data_AF-A0A6P9AZT7-F1
#
_entry.id   AF-A0A6P9AZT7-F1
#
_cell.length_a   1.000
_cell.length_b   1.000
_cell.length_c   1.000
_cell.angle_alpha   90.00
_cell.angle_beta   90.00
_cell.angle_gamma   90.00
#
_symmetry.space_group_name_H-M   'P 1'
#
loop_
_entity.id
_entity.type
_entity.pdbx_description
1 polymer ?
#
loop_
_entity_poly.entity_id
_entity_poly.type
_entity_poly.pdbx_seq_one_letter_code
_entity_poly.pdbx_strand_id
1 'polypeptide(L)'
;MEISASMLSRVQHHYNSHYEKFGDFVWRSEDELGPRKAHLILRRLEKVSNHCSSLLRSVYIQSRTDTMPYLFCRSEEDRSPGMVWYNVLKDTKITCEEKMISLLRNMYGDSKGR
;
A
#
# COMPACT_ATOMS: atom_id res chain seq x y z
N MET A 1 1.34 -0.21 18.94
CA MET A 1 1.74 -0.96 17.72
C MET A 1 0.56 -1.23 16.77
N GLU A 2 -0.55 -0.50 16.92
CA GLU A 2 -1.81 -0.76 16.19
C GLU A 2 -1.80 -0.22 14.76
N ILE A 3 -0.96 0.78 14.48
CA ILE A 3 -0.82 1.39 13.16
C ILE A 3 0.03 0.53 12.22
N SER A 4 -0.16 0.69 10.90
CA SER A 4 0.63 0.01 9.88
C SER A 4 2.12 0.40 9.92
N ALA A 5 2.99 -0.41 9.32
CA ALA A 5 4.42 -0.10 9.22
C ALA A 5 4.69 1.22 8.47
N SER A 6 3.94 1.46 7.39
CA SER A 6 4.02 2.72 6.61
C SER A 6 3.62 3.94 7.46
N MET A 7 2.55 3.82 8.26
CA MET A 7 2.13 4.89 9.16
C MET A 7 3.15 5.13 10.27
N LEU A 8 3.77 4.06 10.81
CA LEU A 8 4.85 4.19 11.78
C LEU A 8 6.07 4.92 11.19
N SER A 9 6.46 4.60 9.95
CA SER A 9 7.52 5.32 9.23
C SER A 9 7.16 6.79 9.01
N ARG A 10 5.88 7.09 8.76
CA ARG A 10 5.41 8.47 8.63
C ARG A 10 5.45 9.24 9.95
N VAL A 11 5.08 8.61 11.05
CA VAL A 11 5.20 9.19 12.40
C VAL A 11 6.66 9.46 12.74
N GLN A 12 7.56 8.52 12.45
CA GLN A 12 9.00 8.72 12.65
C GLN A 12 9.51 9.94 11.87
N HIS A 13 9.13 10.07 10.59
CA HIS A 13 9.51 11.22 9.78
C HIS A 13 9.06 12.55 10.41
N HIS A 14 7.80 12.65 10.83
CA HIS A 14 7.28 13.85 11.49
C HIS A 14 7.90 14.10 12.88
N TYR A 15 8.15 13.04 13.65
CA TYR A 15 8.79 13.19 14.96
C TYR A 15 10.18 13.81 14.80
N ASN A 16 10.99 13.26 13.89
CA ASN A 16 12.34 13.78 13.68
C ASN A 16 12.33 15.20 13.09
N SER A 17 11.38 15.54 12.20
CA SER A 17 11.30 16.90 11.67
C SER A 17 11.03 17.98 12.75
N HIS A 18 10.40 17.61 13.87
CA HIS A 18 10.05 18.55 14.94
C HIS A 18 10.95 18.44 16.18
N TYR A 19 11.37 17.23 16.54
CA TYR A 19 11.91 16.93 17.87
C TYR A 19 13.30 16.31 17.85
N GLU A 20 13.93 16.09 16.69
CA GLU A 20 15.25 15.45 16.61
C GLU A 20 16.33 16.14 17.44
N LYS A 21 16.22 17.47 17.64
CA LYS A 21 17.11 18.23 18.52
C LYS A 21 17.10 17.75 19.98
N PHE A 22 16.02 17.11 20.40
CA PHE A 22 15.84 16.57 21.75
C PHE A 22 16.12 15.06 21.83
N GLY A 23 16.56 14.45 20.74
CA GLY A 23 16.80 13.02 20.59
C GLY A 23 15.98 12.47 19.42
N ASP A 24 16.59 11.61 18.60
CA ASP A 24 15.89 11.00 17.49
C ASP A 24 14.78 10.05 17.98
N PHE A 25 13.80 9.78 17.12
CA PHE A 25 12.63 8.96 17.45
C PHE A 25 12.99 7.58 18.01
N VAL A 26 14.03 6.93 17.48
CA VAL A 26 14.42 5.57 17.89
C VAL A 26 15.09 5.63 19.24
N TRP A 27 16.06 6.52 19.40
CA TRP A 27 16.81 6.71 20.62
C TRP A 27 15.89 7.12 21.77
N ARG A 28 14.96 8.06 21.53
CA ARG A 28 13.95 8.42 22.53
C ARG A 28 12.93 7.34 22.81
N SER A 29 12.58 6.53 21.82
CA SER A 29 11.75 5.35 22.07
C SER A 29 12.46 4.33 22.93
N GLU A 30 13.78 4.19 22.80
CA GLU A 30 14.58 3.29 23.62
C GLU A 30 14.72 3.78 25.05
N ASP A 31 14.99 5.07 25.26
CA ASP A 31 15.05 5.68 26.59
C ASP A 31 13.73 5.51 27.37
N GLU A 32 12.59 5.83 26.74
CA GLU A 32 11.30 5.90 27.43
C GLU A 32 10.59 4.53 27.54
N LEU A 33 10.82 3.63 26.58
CA LEU A 33 10.10 2.34 26.50
C LEU A 33 11.00 1.13 26.78
N GLY A 34 12.31 1.35 26.82
CA GLY A 34 13.33 0.33 26.98
C GLY A 34 13.73 -0.39 25.68
N PRO A 35 14.90 -1.07 25.68
CA PRO A 35 15.52 -1.63 24.47
C PRO A 35 14.63 -2.60 23.69
N ARG A 36 13.91 -3.46 24.41
CA ARG A 36 13.09 -4.51 23.77
C ARG A 36 11.92 -3.92 22.98
N LYS A 37 11.26 -2.89 23.49
CA LYS A 37 10.10 -2.27 22.81
C LYS A 37 10.58 -1.43 21.63
N ALA A 38 11.66 -0.65 21.79
CA ALA A 38 12.26 0.11 20.70
C ALA A 38 12.74 -0.78 19.55
N HIS A 39 13.36 -1.93 19.86
CA HIS A 39 13.80 -2.85 18.81
C HIS A 39 12.62 -3.50 18.05
N LEU A 40 11.46 -3.71 18.68
CA LEU A 40 10.25 -4.15 17.98
C LEU A 40 9.67 -3.06 17.07
N ILE A 41 9.81 -1.79 17.44
CA ILE A 41 9.46 -0.63 16.60
C ILE A 41 10.39 -0.59 15.38
N LEU A 42 11.71 -0.71 15.59
CA LEU A 42 12.72 -0.76 14.52
C LEU A 42 12.45 -1.88 13.51
N ARG A 43 12.24 -3.12 13.97
CA ARG A 43 11.90 -4.25 13.08
C ARG A 43 10.63 -4.03 12.26
N ARG A 44 9.70 -3.20 12.74
CA ARG A 44 8.49 -2.87 11.99
C ARG A 44 8.77 -1.81 10.92
N LEU A 45 9.68 -0.88 11.16
CA LEU A 45 10.14 0.09 10.18
C LEU A 45 10.90 -0.58 9.01
N GLU A 46 11.69 -1.62 9.31
CA GLU A 46 12.40 -2.42 8.29
C GLU A 46 11.48 -3.14 7.29
N LYS A 47 10.20 -3.34 7.62
CA LYS A 47 9.21 -3.93 6.69
C LYS A 47 8.81 -2.98 5.56
N VAL A 48 9.12 -1.70 5.67
CA VAL A 48 8.83 -0.72 4.61
C VAL A 48 9.93 -0.81 3.57
N SER A 49 9.56 -1.04 2.31
CA SER A 49 10.52 -1.10 1.21
C SER A 49 11.27 0.23 1.04
N ASN A 50 12.47 0.17 0.48
CA ASN A 50 13.29 1.37 0.22
C ASN A 50 12.56 2.40 -0.67
N HIS A 51 11.75 1.92 -1.63
CA HIS A 51 10.95 2.81 -2.47
C HIS A 51 9.89 3.55 -1.66
N CYS A 52 9.12 2.83 -0.85
CA CYS A 52 8.09 3.44 0.00
C CYS A 52 8.70 4.33 1.08
N SER A 53 9.85 3.96 1.66
CA SER A 53 10.49 4.78 2.69
C SER A 53 10.97 6.12 2.15
N SER A 54 11.42 6.18 0.89
CA SER A 54 11.74 7.43 0.21
C SER A 54 10.50 8.31 0.00
N LEU A 55 9.41 7.74 -0.54
CA LEU A 55 8.15 8.47 -0.76
C LEU A 55 7.48 8.92 0.54
N LEU A 56 7.57 8.11 1.61
CA LEU A 56 6.99 8.44 2.92
C LEU A 56 7.75 9.54 3.66
N ARG A 57 8.86 10.05 3.11
CA ARG A 57 9.58 11.24 3.59
C ARG A 57 9.20 12.53 2.85
N SER A 58 8.30 12.48 1.87
CA SER A 58 7.81 13.68 1.17
C SER A 58 7.14 14.65 2.14
N VAL A 59 7.21 15.96 1.88
CA VAL A 59 6.65 16.96 2.81
C VAL A 59 5.14 16.76 2.99
N TYR A 60 4.43 16.50 1.88
CA TYR A 60 3.00 16.25 1.88
C TYR A 60 2.64 14.93 1.19
N ILE A 61 1.65 14.25 1.77
CA ILE A 61 1.02 13.06 1.18
C ILE A 61 -0.48 13.29 1.24
N GLN A 62 -1.14 13.27 0.09
CA GLN A 62 -2.59 13.37 -0.02
C GLN A 62 -3.16 12.10 -0.63
N SER A 63 -4.42 11.78 -0.37
CA SER A 63 -5.12 10.65 -0.98
C SER A 63 -6.01 11.14 -2.11
N ARG A 64 -5.90 10.50 -3.27
CA ARG A 64 -6.80 10.71 -4.42
C ARG A 64 -7.47 9.39 -4.75
N THR A 65 -8.76 9.42 -5.05
CA THR A 65 -9.51 8.25 -5.52
C THR A 65 -9.75 8.40 -7.01
N ASP A 66 -9.18 7.48 -7.79
CA ASP A 66 -9.43 7.41 -9.23
C ASP A 66 -10.46 6.32 -9.52
N THR A 67 -11.38 6.59 -10.45
CA THR A 67 -12.37 5.61 -10.92
C THR A 67 -12.01 5.18 -12.33
N MET A 68 -11.76 3.89 -12.55
CA MET A 68 -11.38 3.35 -13.86
C MET A 68 -12.31 2.21 -14.28
N PRO A 69 -12.68 2.12 -15.58
CA PRO A 69 -13.43 1.00 -16.10
C PRO A 69 -12.55 -0.25 -16.26
N TYR A 70 -13.15 -1.43 -16.11
CA TYR A 70 -12.56 -2.72 -16.43
C TYR A 70 -13.63 -3.66 -17.00
N LEU A 71 -13.21 -4.56 -17.90
CA LEU A 71 -14.10 -5.61 -18.40
C LEU A 71 -14.22 -6.74 -17.38
N PHE A 72 -15.45 -7.14 -17.11
CA PHE A 72 -15.79 -8.29 -16.31
C PHE A 72 -16.52 -9.31 -17.17
N CYS A 73 -15.81 -10.38 -17.57
CA CYS A 73 -16.36 -11.42 -18.44
C CYS A 73 -16.68 -12.70 -17.68
N ARG A 74 -17.81 -13.33 -18.01
CA ARG A 74 -18.22 -14.65 -17.50
C ARG A 74 -18.55 -15.58 -18.67
N SER A 75 -18.28 -16.88 -18.49
CA SER A 75 -18.73 -17.89 -19.45
C SER A 75 -20.24 -18.05 -19.31
N GLU A 76 -20.95 -18.01 -20.43
CA GLU A 76 -22.39 -18.28 -20.50
C GLU A 76 -22.70 -19.78 -20.34
N GLU A 77 -21.72 -20.64 -20.63
CA GLU A 77 -21.91 -22.08 -20.79
C GLU A 77 -20.81 -22.86 -20.06
N ASP A 78 -21.21 -23.80 -19.19
CA ASP A 78 -20.29 -24.74 -18.53
C ASP A 78 -20.12 -25.94 -19.47
N ARG A 79 -19.28 -25.79 -20.52
CA ARG A 79 -19.05 -26.89 -21.46
C ARG A 79 -18.39 -28.05 -20.74
N SER A 80 -19.08 -29.17 -20.61
CA SER A 80 -18.49 -30.42 -20.12
C SER A 80 -17.31 -30.80 -21.02
N PRO A 81 -16.08 -30.91 -20.49
CA PRO A 81 -14.96 -31.35 -21.31
C PRO A 81 -15.20 -32.80 -21.75
N GLY A 82 -15.18 -33.04 -23.06
CA GLY A 82 -15.23 -34.40 -23.60
C GLY A 82 -13.97 -35.17 -23.21
N MET A 83 -14.13 -36.47 -22.94
CA MET A 83 -13.18 -37.34 -22.23
C MET A 83 -11.72 -37.43 -22.80
N VAL A 84 -11.41 -36.82 -23.96
CA VAL A 84 -10.09 -36.93 -24.61
C VAL A 84 -9.57 -35.60 -25.21
N TRP A 85 -10.39 -34.54 -25.36
CA TRP A 85 -9.99 -33.30 -26.02
C TRP A 85 -10.53 -32.08 -25.27
N TYR A 86 -9.66 -31.13 -24.93
CA TYR A 86 -10.05 -29.88 -24.26
C TYR A 86 -10.69 -28.90 -25.25
N ASN A 87 -11.65 -28.10 -24.77
CA ASN A 87 -12.29 -27.05 -25.57
C ASN A 87 -11.30 -25.91 -25.85
N VAL A 88 -11.35 -25.35 -27.07
CA VAL A 88 -10.60 -24.14 -27.44
C VAL A 88 -11.20 -22.94 -26.71
N LEU A 89 -10.41 -22.26 -25.88
CA LEU A 89 -10.86 -21.15 -25.02
C LEU A 89 -11.49 -20.00 -25.83
N LYS A 90 -10.98 -19.72 -27.03
CA LYS A 90 -11.49 -18.66 -27.90
C LYS A 90 -12.95 -18.88 -28.36
N ASP A 91 -13.40 -20.13 -28.40
CA ASP A 91 -14.73 -20.50 -28.89
C ASP A 91 -15.77 -20.55 -27.75
N THR A 92 -15.36 -20.18 -26.53
CA THR A 92 -16.27 -20.04 -25.39
C THR A 92 -17.13 -18.79 -25.56
N LYS A 93 -18.45 -18.97 -25.42
CA LYS A 93 -19.37 -17.83 -25.40
C LYS A 93 -19.21 -17.14 -24.05
N ILE A 94 -18.73 -15.91 -24.07
CA ILE A 94 -18.57 -15.08 -22.89
C ILE A 94 -19.49 -13.87 -22.97
N THR A 95 -20.08 -13.51 -21.84
CA THR A 95 -20.73 -12.22 -21.64
C THR A 95 -19.81 -11.31 -20.85
N CYS A 96 -19.53 -10.13 -21.40
CA CYS A 96 -18.66 -9.14 -20.81
C CYS A 96 -19.44 -7.88 -20.46
N GLU A 97 -19.28 -7.41 -19.23
CA GLU A 97 -19.85 -6.17 -18.73
C GLU A 97 -18.73 -5.20 -18.35
N GLU A 98 -18.92 -3.91 -18.62
CA GLU A 98 -18.02 -2.88 -18.10
C GLU A 98 -18.38 -2.59 -16.63
N LYS A 99 -17.37 -2.65 -15.75
CA LYS A 99 -17.50 -2.30 -14.33
C LYS A 99 -16.49 -1.24 -13.95
N MET A 100 -16.78 -0.49 -12.89
CA MET A 100 -15.90 0.56 -12.40
C MET A 100 -15.17 0.09 -11.14
N ILE A 101 -13.87 0.35 -11.04
CA ILE A 101 -13.08 0.17 -9.82
C ILE A 101 -12.64 1.52 -9.26
N SER A 102 -12.80 1.70 -7.95
CA SER A 102 -12.25 2.85 -7.22
C SER A 102 -10.87 2.51 -6.68
N LEU A 103 -9.84 3.19 -7.18
CA LEU A 103 -8.45 3.01 -6.79
C LEU A 103 -8.01 4.19 -5.92
N LEU A 104 -7.75 3.92 -4.65
CA LEU A 104 -7.15 4.91 -3.74
C LEU A 104 -5.65 4.96 -3.98
N ARG A 105 -5.13 6.16 -4.27
CA ARG A 105 -3.71 6.41 -4.52
C ARG A 105 -3.20 7.52 -3.61
N ASN A 106 -1.94 7.38 -3.20
CA ASN A 106 -1.22 8.45 -2.53
C ASN A 106 -0.60 9.37 -3.59
N MET A 107 -0.76 10.67 -3.41
CA MET A 107 -0.04 11.72 -4.12
C MET A 107 1.04 12.28 -3.21
N TYR A 108 2.27 12.28 -3.69
CA TYR A 108 3.45 12.74 -2.94
C TYR A 108 3.94 14.05 -3.54
N GLY A 109 4.19 15.06 -2.72
CA GLY A 109 4.65 16.35 -3.21
C GLY A 109 5.30 17.22 -2.14
N ASP A 110 6.00 18.25 -2.61
CA ASP A 110 6.71 19.22 -1.75
C ASP A 110 5.82 20.40 -1.35
N SER A 111 4.66 20.55 -1.98
CA SER A 111 3.67 21.58 -1.65
C SER A 111 2.24 21.03 -1.80
N LYS A 112 1.27 21.61 -1.09
CA LYS A 112 -0.13 21.14 -1.12
C LYS A 112 -0.87 21.41 -2.43
N GLY A 113 -0.28 22.14 -3.38
CA GLY A 113 -0.99 22.76 -4.51
C GLY A 113 -0.54 22.35 -5.91
N ARG A 114 0.29 21.31 -6.06
CA ARG A 114 0.67 20.74 -7.37
C ARG A 114 0.74 19.23 -7.29
#